data_AF-A0A679GMZ2-F1
#
_entry.id   AF-A0A679GMZ2-F1
#
_cell.length_a   1.000
_cell.length_b   1.000
_cell.length_c   1.000
_cell.angle_alpha   90.00
_cell.angle_beta   90.00
_cell.angle_gamma   90.00
#
_symmetry.space_group_name_H-M   'P 1'
#
loop_
_entity.id
_entity.type
_entity.pdbx_description
1 polymer ?
#
loop_
_entity_poly.entity_id
_entity_poly.type
_entity_poly.pdbx_seq_one_letter_code
_entity_poly.pdbx_strand_id
1 'polypeptide(L)'
;MLSCTLRRLDDLQDHLEPLRGADSALLRSNDFDTRLDELDAIRTDLARLPGVGHELARVSGALELLLGLLLVADTHKPDCANLHCLLSLLARGLTQAEETLEQVI
;
A
#
# COMPACT_ATOMS: atom_id res chain seq x y z
N MET A 1 13.14 -7.17 0.30
CA MET A 1 13.97 -6.26 -0.52
C MET A 1 13.59 -4.80 -0.31
N LEU A 2 12.30 -4.43 -0.42
CA LEU A 2 11.83 -3.06 -0.18
C LEU A 2 12.23 -2.48 1.19
N SER A 3 12.12 -3.28 2.26
CA SER A 3 12.54 -2.89 3.62
C SER A 3 14.02 -2.51 3.73
N CYS A 4 14.92 -3.21 3.01
CA CYS A 4 16.32 -2.87 2.96
C CYS A 4 16.58 -1.58 2.17
N THR A 5 15.78 -1.32 1.13
CA THR A 5 15.86 -0.09 0.33
C THR A 5 15.38 1.12 1.13
N LEU A 6 14.26 1.01 1.85
CA LEU A 6 13.75 2.07 2.72
C LEU A 6 14.76 2.45 3.80
N ARG A 7 15.35 1.45 4.48
CA ARG A 7 16.39 1.71 5.48
C ARG A 7 17.61 2.43 4.90
N ARG A 8 18.04 2.07 3.68
CA ARG A 8 19.15 2.77 3.00
C ARG A 8 18.79 4.19 2.60
N LEU A 9 17.53 4.46 2.28
CA LEU A 9 17.03 5.81 2.01
C LEU A 9 17.01 6.65 3.29
N ASP A 10 16.55 6.09 4.42
CA ASP A 10 16.63 6.74 5.73
C ASP A 10 18.08 7.08 6.08
N ASP A 11 18.99 6.10 5.97
CA ASP A 11 20.42 6.32 6.22
C ASP A 11 20.98 7.44 5.31
N LEU A 12 20.61 7.48 4.03
CA LEU A 12 21.06 8.50 3.09
C LEU A 12 20.51 9.89 3.46
N GLN A 13 19.24 9.96 3.80
CA GLN A 13 18.56 11.21 4.13
C GLN A 13 19.13 11.80 5.42
N ASP A 14 19.34 10.99 6.46
CA ASP A 14 19.98 11.40 7.72
C ASP A 14 21.40 11.96 7.50
N HIS A 15 22.14 11.44 6.53
CA HIS A 15 23.50 11.93 6.20
C HIS A 15 23.49 13.24 5.40
N LEU A 16 22.44 13.50 4.63
CA LEU A 16 22.35 14.66 3.75
C LEU A 16 21.59 15.83 4.38
N GLU A 17 20.65 15.56 5.29
CA GLU A 17 19.85 16.55 6.00
C GLU A 17 20.69 17.64 6.72
N PRO A 18 21.87 17.33 7.32
CA PRO A 18 22.73 18.36 7.92
C PRO A 18 23.29 19.38 6.93
N LEU A 19 23.24 19.10 5.62
CA LEU A 19 23.68 20.00 4.56
C LEU A 19 22.54 20.90 4.06
N ARG A 20 21.31 20.72 4.56
CA ARG A 20 20.16 21.54 4.17
C ARG A 20 20.42 23.01 4.47
N GLY A 21 20.18 23.88 3.48
CA GLY A 21 20.42 25.31 3.61
C GLY A 21 21.90 25.71 3.73
N ALA A 22 22.84 24.77 3.54
CA ALA A 22 24.26 25.09 3.53
C ALA A 22 24.58 26.02 2.36
N ASP A 23 25.24 27.15 2.66
CA ASP A 23 25.49 28.22 1.70
C ASP A 23 26.73 27.90 0.83
N SER A 24 26.58 26.91 -0.05
CA SER A 24 27.57 26.52 -1.03
C SER A 24 27.03 26.78 -2.43
N ALA A 25 27.84 27.45 -3.26
CA ALA A 25 27.49 27.74 -4.65
C ALA A 25 27.16 26.47 -5.46
N LEU A 26 27.79 25.34 -5.13
CA LEU A 26 27.54 24.03 -5.74
C LEU A 26 26.22 23.39 -5.31
N LEU A 27 25.80 23.59 -4.06
CA LEU A 27 24.53 23.05 -3.56
C LEU A 27 23.35 23.90 -4.06
N ARG A 28 23.51 25.23 -4.11
CA ARG A 28 22.52 26.13 -4.70
C ARG A 28 22.32 25.90 -6.19
N SER A 29 23.39 25.68 -6.96
CA SER A 29 23.27 25.46 -8.40
C SER A 29 22.60 24.14 -8.78
N ASN A 30 22.43 23.22 -7.83
CA ASN A 30 21.86 21.90 -8.06
C ASN A 30 20.48 21.72 -7.42
N ASP A 31 19.87 22.79 -6.88
CA ASP A 31 18.60 22.73 -6.15
C ASP A 31 18.62 21.64 -5.07
N PHE A 32 19.71 21.57 -4.31
CA PHE A 32 19.97 20.47 -3.37
C PHE A 32 18.84 20.25 -2.37
N ASP A 33 18.32 21.32 -1.78
CA ASP A 33 17.22 21.25 -0.82
C ASP A 33 15.94 20.69 -1.48
N THR A 34 15.63 21.12 -2.72
CA THR A 34 14.51 20.58 -3.51
C THR A 34 14.68 19.09 -3.77
N ARG A 35 15.90 18.64 -4.10
CA ARG A 35 16.18 17.22 -4.31
C ARG A 35 16.09 16.39 -3.02
N LEU A 36 16.39 16.99 -1.87
CA LEU A 36 16.16 16.35 -0.58
C LEU A 36 14.66 16.19 -0.28
N ASP A 37 13.86 17.19 -0.61
CA ASP A 37 12.40 17.11 -0.48
C ASP A 37 11.82 16.05 -1.44
N GLU A 38 12.33 15.95 -2.68
CA GLU A 38 11.96 14.88 -3.62
C GLU A 38 12.34 13.49 -3.10
N LEU A 39 13.52 13.35 -2.48
CA LEU A 39 13.96 12.09 -1.88
C LEU A 39 13.02 11.65 -0.75
N ASP A 40 12.61 12.59 0.09
CA ASP A 40 11.67 12.34 1.19
C ASP A 40 10.29 11.91 0.69
N ALA A 41 9.81 12.56 -0.37
CA ALA A 41 8.55 12.19 -1.03
C ALA A 41 8.62 10.77 -1.60
N ILE A 42 9.67 10.44 -2.35
CA ILE A 42 9.88 9.09 -2.91
C ILE A 42 9.94 8.04 -1.80
N ARG A 43 10.63 8.33 -0.70
CA ARG A 43 10.70 7.45 0.47
C ARG A 43 9.29 7.21 1.03
N THR A 44 8.52 8.28 1.22
CA THR A 44 7.16 8.21 1.75
C THR A 44 6.26 7.36 0.86
N ASP A 45 6.34 7.52 -0.45
CA ASP A 45 5.56 6.73 -1.42
C ASP A 45 5.98 5.25 -1.39
N LEU A 46 7.28 4.97 -1.35
CA LEU A 46 7.79 3.60 -1.23
C LEU A 46 7.36 2.94 0.08
N ALA A 47 7.25 3.69 1.18
CA ALA A 47 6.80 3.18 2.46
C ALA A 47 5.32 2.78 2.48
N ARG A 48 4.50 3.30 1.54
CA ARG A 48 3.08 2.97 1.39
C ARG A 48 2.84 1.68 0.60
N LEU A 49 3.75 1.30 -0.30
CA LEU A 49 3.62 0.10 -1.15
C LEU A 49 3.33 -1.23 -0.41
N PRO A 50 3.89 -1.51 0.77
CA PRO A 50 3.53 -2.70 1.54
C PRO A 50 2.05 -2.73 1.94
N GLY A 51 1.46 -1.57 2.26
CA GLY A 51 0.04 -1.44 2.58
C GLY A 51 -0.82 -1.81 1.36
N VAL A 52 -0.48 -1.29 0.18
CA VAL A 52 -1.14 -1.65 -1.09
C VAL A 52 -1.08 -3.16 -1.34
N GLY A 53 0.10 -3.77 -1.14
CA GLY A 53 0.28 -5.21 -1.32
C GLY A 53 -0.58 -6.06 -0.36
N HIS A 54 -0.75 -5.60 0.89
CA HIS A 54 -1.60 -6.28 1.87
C HIS A 54 -3.07 -6.23 1.48
N GLU A 55 -3.58 -5.06 1.08
CA GLU A 55 -4.97 -4.91 0.66
C GLU A 55 -5.27 -5.67 -0.64
N LEU A 56 -4.34 -5.69 -1.60
CA LEU A 56 -4.48 -6.52 -2.81
C LEU A 56 -4.57 -8.02 -2.48
N ALA A 57 -3.76 -8.50 -1.53
CA ALA A 57 -3.83 -9.89 -1.08
C ALA A 57 -5.19 -10.21 -0.42
N ARG A 58 -5.73 -9.28 0.37
CA ARG A 58 -7.05 -9.39 1.00
C ARG A 58 -8.18 -9.45 -0.04
N VAL A 59 -8.11 -8.62 -1.08
CA VAL A 59 -9.06 -8.67 -2.22
C VAL A 59 -8.95 -10.00 -2.95
N SER A 60 -7.74 -10.48 -3.23
CA SER A 60 -7.52 -11.79 -3.86
C SER A 60 -8.16 -12.93 -3.06
N GLY A 61 -7.94 -12.97 -1.73
CA GLY A 61 -8.55 -13.98 -0.87
C GLY A 61 -10.08 -13.89 -0.83
N ALA A 62 -10.65 -12.69 -0.87
CA ALA A 62 -12.09 -12.50 -0.97
C ALA A 62 -12.66 -13.02 -2.30
N LEU A 63 -11.96 -12.81 -3.42
CA LEU A 63 -12.37 -13.37 -4.72
C LEU A 63 -12.30 -14.90 -4.74
N GLU A 64 -11.27 -15.50 -4.14
CA GLU A 64 -11.17 -16.96 -4.00
C GLU A 64 -12.33 -17.54 -3.19
N LEU A 65 -12.70 -16.88 -2.08
CA LEU A 65 -13.87 -17.26 -1.29
C LEU A 65 -15.18 -17.13 -2.09
N LEU A 66 -15.35 -16.05 -2.85
CA LEU A 66 -16.52 -15.87 -3.71
C LEU A 66 -16.64 -17.00 -4.74
N LEU A 67 -15.54 -17.35 -5.41
CA LEU A 67 -15.50 -18.46 -6.36
C LEU A 67 -15.83 -19.79 -5.70
N GLY A 68 -15.31 -20.05 -4.50
CA GLY A 68 -15.64 -21.24 -3.71
C GLY A 68 -17.12 -21.29 -3.33
N LEU A 69 -17.70 -20.17 -2.90
CA LEU A 69 -19.13 -20.09 -2.57
C LEU A 69 -20.02 -20.32 -3.79
N LEU A 70 -19.64 -19.80 -4.96
CA LEU A 70 -20.36 -20.04 -6.22
C LEU A 70 -20.31 -21.52 -6.62
N LEU A 71 -19.16 -22.17 -6.47
CA LEU A 71 -19.01 -23.61 -6.74
C LEU A 71 -19.88 -24.45 -5.80
N VAL A 72 -19.92 -24.11 -4.51
CA VAL A 72 -20.78 -24.79 -3.54
C VAL A 72 -22.25 -24.50 -3.83
N ALA A 73 -22.59 -23.29 -4.27
CA ALA A 73 -23.95 -22.92 -4.63
C ALA A 73 -24.48 -23.78 -5.79
N ASP A 74 -23.65 -23.97 -6.81
CA ASP A 74 -23.95 -24.80 -7.97
C ASP A 74 -24.14 -26.29 -7.61
N THR A 75 -23.32 -26.81 -6.70
CA THR A 75 -23.26 -28.24 -6.39
C THR A 75 -24.19 -28.68 -5.25
N HIS A 76 -24.46 -27.83 -4.25
CA HIS A 76 -25.09 -28.24 -2.99
C HIS A 76 -26.37 -27.46 -2.63
N LYS A 77 -26.80 -26.48 -3.43
CA LYS A 77 -27.97 -25.62 -3.16
C LYS A 77 -28.02 -25.16 -1.68
N PRO A 78 -27.00 -24.42 -1.21
CA PRO A 78 -26.92 -23.93 0.16
C PRO A 78 -28.14 -23.07 0.47
N ASP A 79 -28.52 -23.05 1.74
CA ASP A 79 -29.58 -22.15 2.21
C ASP A 79 -29.26 -20.71 1.80
N CYS A 80 -30.25 -20.07 1.17
CA CYS A 80 -30.16 -18.72 0.66
C CYS A 80 -29.78 -17.71 1.76
N ALA A 81 -30.23 -17.96 3.00
CA ALA A 81 -29.88 -17.11 4.16
C ALA A 81 -28.38 -17.20 4.50
N ASN A 82 -27.80 -18.40 4.45
CA ASN A 82 -26.38 -18.62 4.73
C ASN A 82 -25.50 -18.03 3.63
N LEU A 83 -25.90 -18.20 2.37
CA LEU A 83 -25.18 -17.62 1.23
C LEU A 83 -25.21 -16.09 1.29
N HIS A 84 -26.37 -15.50 1.60
CA HIS A 84 -26.52 -14.05 1.75
C HIS A 84 -25.65 -13.49 2.90
N CYS A 85 -25.60 -14.19 4.04
CA CYS A 85 -24.75 -13.81 5.17
C CYS A 85 -23.26 -13.80 4.77
N LEU A 86 -22.78 -14.83 4.08
CA LEU A 86 -21.38 -14.92 3.66
C LEU A 86 -21.03 -13.87 2.60
N LEU A 87 -21.92 -13.64 1.63
CA LEU A 87 -21.72 -12.60 0.60
C LEU A 87 -21.72 -11.20 1.20
N SER A 88 -22.59 -10.90 2.17
CA SER A 88 -22.62 -9.58 2.83
C SER A 88 -21.35 -9.31 3.65
N LEU A 89 -20.81 -10.34 4.34
CA LEU A 89 -19.52 -10.25 5.02
C LEU A 89 -18.37 -10.01 4.05
N LEU A 90 -18.38 -10.71 2.91
CA LEU A 90 -17.38 -10.54 1.87
C LEU A 90 -17.42 -9.15 1.26
N ALA A 91 -18.62 -8.66 0.93
CA ALA A 91 -18.83 -7.33 0.37
C ALA A 91 -18.31 -6.24 1.32
N ARG A 92 -18.64 -6.32 2.61
CA ARG A 92 -18.10 -5.39 3.62
C ARG A 92 -16.57 -5.45 3.71
N GLY A 93 -16.01 -6.66 3.66
CA GLY A 93 -14.57 -6.87 3.68
C GLY A 93 -13.86 -6.24 2.47
N LEU A 94 -14.47 -6.29 1.30
CA LEU A 94 -13.99 -5.67 0.06
C LEU A 94 -14.10 -4.15 0.10
N THR A 95 -15.23 -3.59 0.52
CA THR A 95 -15.39 -2.13 0.67
C THR A 95 -14.36 -1.53 1.61
N GLN A 96 -14.08 -2.19 2.74
CA GLN A 96 -13.05 -1.71 3.66
C GLN A 96 -11.63 -1.83 3.05
N ALA A 97 -11.36 -2.85 2.22
CA ALA A 97 -10.08 -2.96 1.53
C ALA A 97 -9.92 -1.85 0.48
N GLU A 98 -10.99 -1.51 -0.23
CA GLU A 98 -11.08 -0.39 -1.18
C GLU A 98 -10.81 0.95 -0.49
N GLU A 99 -11.51 1.25 0.61
CA GLU A 99 -11.28 2.45 1.43
C GLU A 99 -9.83 2.55 1.93
N THR A 100 -9.24 1.42 2.33
CA THR A 100 -7.85 1.39 2.79
C THR A 100 -6.88 1.62 1.62
N LEU A 101 -7.19 1.09 0.43
CA LEU A 101 -6.39 1.32 -0.77
C LEU A 101 -6.39 2.80 -1.18
N GLU A 102 -7.57 3.45 -1.13
CA GLU A 102 -7.72 4.88 -1.42
C GLU A 102 -6.94 5.79 -0.45
N GLN A 103 -6.72 5.33 0.79
CA GLN A 103 -5.92 6.09 1.77
C GLN A 103 -4.42 5.89 1.61
N VAL A 104 -4.01 4.80 0.95
CA VAL A 104 -2.60 4.43 0.76
C VAL A 104 -2.06 4.99 -0.57
N ILE A 105 -2.92 5.26 -1.55
CA ILE A 105 -2.59 5.90 -2.84
C ILE A 105 -2.69 7.42 -2.72
#